data_AF-A0A1U7LX55-F1
#
_entry.id   AF-A0A1U7LX55-F1
#
_cell.length_a   1.000
_cell.length_b   1.000
_cell.length_c   1.000
_cell.angle_alpha   90.00
_cell.angle_beta   90.00
_cell.angle_gamma   90.00
#
_symmetry.space_group_name_H-M   'P 1'
#
loop_
_entity.id
_entity.type
_entity.pdbx_description
1 polymer ?
#
loop_
_entity_poly.entity_id
_entity_poly.type
_entity_poly.pdbx_seq_one_letter_code
_entity_poly.pdbx_strand_id
1 'polypeptide(L)'
;MIDFKNMTQEERDAYNKATKIWEKTNGKVRVEILNTALFNIDKLVINFQKYDSSNKQNGFIAYYINPSKALGFCNKVVNGQILNAAKKMKDLKAKNPNVALPDLFKDMGGMTPEKVIASQTSGNNLLHGLNFSLQKGEALSRTLNITVGDKVLFLLATHACPGVQNPQGLIVPKKDTRRLDILIGLSSDELMELASVTKPVLEAYFADKSYTMAKKYFI
;
A
#
# COMPACT_ATOMS: atom_id res chain seq x y z
N MET A 1 -14.86 -12.65 -12.71
CA MET A 1 -13.39 -12.61 -12.61
C MET A 1 -12.90 -11.98 -13.91
N ILE A 2 -12.19 -10.85 -13.88
CA ILE A 2 -11.67 -10.25 -15.12
C ILE A 2 -10.50 -11.11 -15.59
N ASP A 3 -10.63 -11.70 -16.78
CA ASP A 3 -9.60 -12.55 -17.36
C ASP A 3 -8.58 -11.70 -18.13
N PHE A 4 -7.54 -11.27 -17.43
CA PHE A 4 -6.45 -10.48 -18.01
C PHE A 4 -5.67 -11.19 -19.12
N LYS A 5 -5.81 -12.53 -19.26
CA LYS A 5 -5.10 -13.30 -20.29
C LYS A 5 -5.64 -13.05 -21.69
N ASN A 6 -6.90 -12.66 -21.83
CA ASN A 6 -7.57 -12.47 -23.11
C ASN A 6 -7.73 -11.00 -23.53
N MET A 7 -7.29 -10.06 -22.69
CA MET A 7 -7.33 -8.64 -23.02
C MET A 7 -6.21 -8.27 -24.00
N THR A 8 -6.51 -7.41 -24.96
CA THR A 8 -5.50 -6.72 -25.77
C THR A 8 -4.67 -5.78 -24.90
N GLN A 9 -3.52 -5.32 -25.41
CA GLN A 9 -2.69 -4.36 -24.69
C GLN A 9 -3.43 -3.04 -24.43
N GLU A 10 -4.19 -2.57 -25.43
CA GLU A 10 -4.98 -1.35 -25.35
C GLU A 10 -6.11 -1.45 -24.32
N GLU A 11 -6.82 -2.58 -24.27
CA GLU A 11 -7.85 -2.83 -23.24
C GLU A 11 -7.24 -2.90 -21.84
N ARG A 12 -6.06 -3.50 -21.69
CA ARG A 12 -5.34 -3.51 -20.40
C ARG A 12 -4.96 -2.09 -19.98
N ASP A 13 -4.48 -1.28 -20.90
CA ASP A 13 -4.09 0.10 -20.62
C ASP A 13 -5.30 0.98 -20.30
N ALA A 14 -6.41 0.81 -21.01
CA ALA A 14 -7.68 1.46 -20.72
C ALA A 14 -8.23 1.05 -19.34
N TYR A 15 -8.21 -0.25 -19.03
CA TYR A 15 -8.62 -0.76 -17.72
C TYR A 15 -7.73 -0.24 -16.60
N ASN A 16 -6.40 -0.27 -16.77
CA ASN A 16 -5.45 0.26 -15.80
C ASN A 16 -5.64 1.78 -15.59
N LYS A 17 -5.98 2.51 -16.66
CA LYS A 17 -6.31 3.93 -16.57
C LYS A 17 -7.64 4.17 -15.84
N ALA A 18 -8.66 3.36 -16.13
CA ALA A 18 -9.98 3.46 -15.50
C ALA A 18 -9.99 3.05 -14.03
N THR A 19 -9.01 2.25 -13.61
CA THR A 19 -8.96 1.68 -12.26
C THR A 19 -7.96 2.37 -11.34
N LYS A 20 -7.15 3.28 -11.89
CA LYS A 20 -6.21 4.09 -11.13
C LYS A 20 -6.92 5.28 -10.49
N ILE A 21 -6.78 5.38 -9.18
CA ILE A 21 -7.35 6.45 -8.36
C ILE A 21 -6.36 7.62 -8.26
N TRP A 22 -5.09 7.30 -8.04
CA TRP A 22 -4.04 8.28 -7.81
C TRP A 22 -2.69 7.71 -8.23
N GLU A 23 -1.79 8.57 -8.69
CA GLU A 23 -0.39 8.21 -8.89
C GLU A 23 0.57 9.35 -8.59
N LYS A 24 1.81 8.97 -8.27
CA LYS A 24 2.93 9.88 -8.20
C LYS A 24 4.21 9.20 -8.64
N THR A 25 5.01 9.95 -9.37
CA THR A 25 6.39 9.57 -9.68
C THR A 25 7.33 10.60 -9.07
N ASN A 26 8.40 10.14 -8.41
CA ASN A 26 9.48 10.98 -7.92
C ASN A 26 10.81 10.28 -8.22
N GLY A 27 11.55 10.80 -9.20
CA GLY A 27 12.76 10.18 -9.70
C GLY A 27 12.51 8.76 -10.19
N LYS A 28 13.14 7.78 -9.53
CA LYS A 28 13.07 6.34 -9.89
C LYS A 28 12.06 5.55 -9.06
N VAL A 29 11.15 6.24 -8.39
CA VAL A 29 10.07 5.62 -7.61
C VAL A 29 8.73 6.08 -8.15
N ARG A 30 7.81 5.14 -8.35
CA ARG A 30 6.42 5.40 -8.71
C ARG A 30 5.50 4.70 -7.72
N VAL A 31 4.44 5.39 -7.33
CA VAL A 31 3.38 4.86 -6.47
C VAL A 31 2.05 5.08 -7.17
N GLU A 32 1.19 4.07 -7.17
CA GLU A 32 -0.17 4.16 -7.72
C GLU A 32 -1.16 3.48 -6.78
N ILE A 33 -2.35 4.07 -6.66
CA ILE A 33 -3.49 3.49 -5.94
C ILE A 33 -4.49 3.00 -6.97
N LEU A 34 -4.90 1.73 -6.83
CA LEU A 34 -5.81 1.07 -7.76
C LEU A 34 -7.08 0.62 -7.04
N ASN A 35 -8.24 0.78 -7.70
CA ASN A 35 -9.53 0.25 -7.26
C ASN A 35 -9.78 -1.20 -7.70
N THR A 36 -8.88 -1.79 -8.51
CA THR A 36 -9.05 -3.10 -9.19
C THR A 36 -9.41 -4.24 -8.23
N ALA A 37 -8.78 -4.29 -7.06
CA ALA A 37 -9.01 -5.34 -6.08
C ALA A 37 -10.04 -4.94 -5.01
N LEU A 38 -10.50 -3.68 -5.00
CA LEU A 38 -11.41 -3.15 -3.99
C LEU A 38 -12.77 -3.84 -4.06
N PHE A 39 -13.33 -3.98 -5.27
CA PHE A 39 -14.61 -4.63 -5.51
C PHE A 39 -14.53 -6.16 -5.57
N ASN A 40 -13.33 -6.72 -5.74
CA ASN A 40 -13.15 -8.16 -5.96
C ASN A 40 -12.73 -8.93 -4.71
N ILE A 41 -11.79 -8.38 -3.93
CA ILE A 41 -11.22 -9.06 -2.75
C ILE A 41 -11.26 -8.18 -1.50
N ASP A 42 -12.06 -7.11 -1.52
CA ASP A 42 -12.27 -6.20 -0.40
C ASP A 42 -10.97 -5.56 0.12
N LYS A 43 -10.07 -5.21 -0.80
CA LYS A 43 -8.79 -4.56 -0.52
C LYS A 43 -8.51 -3.42 -1.48
N LEU A 44 -8.11 -2.29 -0.94
CA LEU A 44 -7.49 -1.24 -1.76
C LEU A 44 -6.03 -1.64 -2.03
N VAL A 45 -5.59 -1.50 -3.28
CA VAL A 45 -4.22 -1.85 -3.69
C VAL A 45 -3.40 -0.59 -3.85
N ILE A 46 -2.22 -0.60 -3.26
CA ILE A 46 -1.20 0.43 -3.45
C ILE A 46 0.04 -0.25 -4.01
N ASN A 47 0.40 0.06 -5.25
CA ASN A 47 1.58 -0.45 -5.89
C ASN A 47 2.73 0.53 -5.69
N PHE A 48 3.87 0.00 -5.28
CA PHE A 48 5.14 0.71 -5.17
C PHE A 48 6.11 0.12 -6.16
N GLN A 49 6.65 0.94 -7.05
CA GLN A 49 7.55 0.56 -8.12
C GLN A 49 8.87 1.32 -7.96
N LYS A 50 9.98 0.60 -8.12
CA LYS A 50 11.34 1.14 -8.11
C LYS A 50 12.03 0.76 -9.41
N TYR A 51 12.73 1.72 -9.99
CA TYR A 51 13.44 1.59 -11.26
C TYR A 51 14.94 1.83 -11.06
N ASP A 52 15.75 1.27 -11.95
CA ASP A 52 17.18 1.56 -12.03
C ASP A 52 17.48 2.78 -12.93
N SER A 53 18.75 3.08 -13.11
CA SER A 53 19.23 4.15 -14.00
C SER A 53 18.75 3.96 -15.45
N SER A 54 18.59 2.72 -15.90
CA SER A 54 18.14 2.33 -17.24
C SER A 54 16.61 2.28 -17.39
N ASN A 55 15.86 2.77 -16.39
CA ASN A 55 14.39 2.71 -16.33
C ASN A 55 13.81 1.28 -16.32
N LYS A 56 14.62 0.27 -15.99
CA LYS A 56 14.13 -1.09 -15.78
C LYS A 56 13.63 -1.21 -14.35
N GLN A 57 12.45 -1.81 -14.16
CA GLN A 57 11.89 -2.04 -12.83
C GLN A 57 12.78 -3.04 -12.08
N ASN A 58 13.29 -2.64 -10.91
CA ASN A 58 14.14 -3.47 -10.05
C ASN A 58 13.56 -3.66 -8.63
N GLY A 59 12.36 -3.14 -8.38
CA GLY A 59 11.60 -3.38 -7.15
C GLY A 59 10.11 -3.16 -7.36
N PHE A 60 9.29 -4.03 -6.79
CA PHE A 60 7.84 -3.92 -6.78
C PHE A 60 7.26 -4.46 -5.48
N ILE A 61 6.37 -3.68 -4.87
CA ILE A 61 5.58 -4.11 -3.71
C ILE A 61 4.13 -3.70 -3.95
N ALA A 62 3.24 -4.67 -4.09
CA ALA A 62 1.80 -4.47 -3.98
C ALA A 62 1.37 -4.60 -2.50
N TYR A 63 0.80 -3.53 -1.96
CA TYR A 63 0.25 -3.49 -0.61
C TYR A 63 -1.28 -3.52 -0.65
N TYR A 64 -1.88 -4.39 0.15
CA TYR A 64 -3.33 -4.59 0.23
C TYR A 64 -3.85 -4.09 1.58
N ILE A 65 -4.48 -2.92 1.59
CA ILE A 65 -5.03 -2.32 2.81
C ILE A 65 -6.54 -2.57 2.92
N ASN A 66 -7.02 -2.77 4.15
CA ASN A 66 -8.45 -2.85 4.41
C ASN A 66 -9.13 -1.50 4.09
N PRO A 67 -10.25 -1.49 3.33
CA PRO A 67 -10.92 -0.26 2.91
C PRO A 67 -11.33 0.65 4.07
N SER A 68 -11.76 0.08 5.21
CA SER A 68 -12.17 0.87 6.38
C SER A 68 -10.98 1.57 7.03
N LYS A 69 -9.82 0.90 7.07
CA LYS A 69 -8.57 1.52 7.55
C LYS A 69 -8.11 2.62 6.61
N ALA A 70 -8.17 2.39 5.29
CA ALA A 70 -7.83 3.38 4.28
C ALA A 70 -8.74 4.62 4.37
N LEU A 71 -10.05 4.42 4.55
CA LEU A 71 -11.01 5.51 4.69
C LEU A 71 -10.75 6.30 5.98
N GLY A 72 -10.48 5.60 7.08
CA GLY A 72 -10.07 6.23 8.34
C GLY A 72 -8.81 7.08 8.19
N PHE A 73 -7.82 6.60 7.43
CA PHE A 73 -6.62 7.38 7.09
C PHE A 73 -6.97 8.63 6.27
N CYS A 74 -7.76 8.49 5.19
CA CYS A 74 -8.14 9.62 4.34
C CYS A 74 -8.87 10.70 5.14
N ASN A 75 -9.79 10.32 6.03
CA ASN A 75 -10.50 11.26 6.91
C ASN A 75 -9.55 12.03 7.84
N LYS A 76 -8.53 11.38 8.39
CA LYS A 76 -7.52 12.05 9.22
C LYS A 76 -6.67 13.04 8.42
N VAL A 77 -6.37 12.75 7.15
CA VAL A 77 -5.66 13.68 6.26
C VAL A 77 -6.53 14.89 5.93
N VAL A 78 -7.74 14.65 5.42
CA VAL A 78 -8.67 15.72 5.00
C VAL A 78 -9.03 16.65 6.15
N ASN A 79 -9.19 16.11 7.36
CA ASN A 79 -9.47 16.90 8.57
C ASN A 79 -8.22 17.55 9.18
N GLY A 80 -7.07 17.52 8.51
CA GLY A 80 -5.83 18.16 8.95
C GLY A 80 -5.13 17.50 10.15
N GLN A 81 -5.63 16.38 10.66
CA GLN A 81 -5.06 15.71 11.85
C GLN A 81 -3.63 15.22 11.58
N ILE A 82 -3.38 14.63 10.39
CA ILE A 82 -2.06 14.16 9.99
C ILE A 82 -1.07 15.31 9.84
N LEU A 83 -1.49 16.42 9.24
CA LEU A 83 -0.65 17.61 9.09
C LEU A 83 -0.28 18.23 10.43
N ASN A 84 -1.26 18.36 11.34
CA ASN A 84 -1.02 18.88 12.68
C ASN A 84 -0.09 17.98 13.49
N ALA A 85 -0.24 16.66 13.39
CA ALA A 85 0.66 15.71 14.03
C ALA A 85 2.08 15.82 13.48
N ALA A 86 2.25 15.95 12.16
CA ALA A 86 3.56 16.09 11.53
C ALA A 86 4.30 17.36 11.96
N LYS A 87 3.60 18.50 12.05
CA LYS A 87 4.16 19.76 12.56
C LYS A 87 4.66 19.61 14.00
N LYS A 88 3.83 19.05 14.89
CA LYS A 88 4.21 18.78 16.29
C LYS A 88 5.44 17.88 16.40
N MET A 89 5.53 16.86 15.54
CA MET A 89 6.70 15.97 15.49
C MET A 89 7.96 16.68 15.00
N LYS A 90 7.86 17.58 14.02
CA LYS A 90 9.01 18.42 13.61
C LYS A 90 9.48 19.33 14.73
N ASP A 91 8.55 19.98 15.44
CA ASP A 91 8.89 20.84 16.58
C ASP A 91 9.56 20.04 17.70
N LEU A 92 9.09 18.82 17.96
CA LEU A 92 9.71 17.92 18.93
C LEU A 92 11.12 17.51 18.52
N LYS A 93 11.33 17.16 17.24
CA LYS A 93 12.66 16.79 16.72
C LYS A 93 13.63 17.98 16.69
N ALA A 94 13.14 19.19 16.47
CA ALA A 94 13.95 20.40 16.58
C ALA A 94 14.44 20.65 18.01
N LYS A 95 13.62 20.35 19.02
CA LYS A 95 13.97 20.47 20.44
C LYS A 95 14.81 19.30 20.96
N ASN A 96 14.62 18.11 20.40
CA ASN A 96 15.36 16.90 20.74
C ASN A 96 15.74 16.14 19.47
N PRO A 97 16.90 16.42 18.86
CA PRO A 97 17.32 15.81 17.59
C PRO A 97 17.40 14.28 17.61
N ASN A 98 17.59 13.68 18.78
CA ASN A 98 17.75 12.23 18.96
C ASN A 98 16.42 11.51 19.27
N VAL A 99 15.30 12.23 19.30
CA VAL A 99 14.00 11.63 19.61
C VAL A 99 13.53 10.71 18.47
N ALA A 100 13.13 9.49 18.81
CA ALA A 100 12.45 8.61 17.87
C ALA A 100 11.02 9.13 17.64
N LEU A 101 10.70 9.48 16.41
CA LEU A 101 9.35 9.90 16.04
C LEU A 101 8.49 8.68 15.69
N PRO A 102 7.25 8.59 16.18
CA PRO A 102 6.34 7.53 15.77
C PRO A 102 5.85 7.75 14.32
N ASP A 103 5.39 6.67 13.70
CA ASP A 103 4.72 6.74 12.40
C ASP A 103 3.41 7.56 12.53
N LEU A 104 3.12 8.44 11.56
CA LEU A 104 1.83 9.16 11.46
C LEU A 104 0.70 8.21 11.06
N PHE A 105 1.03 7.18 10.30
CA PHE A 105 0.16 6.07 9.93
C PHE A 105 1.01 4.82 9.77
N LYS A 106 0.49 3.68 10.23
CA LYS A 106 1.13 2.37 10.06
C LYS A 106 0.08 1.29 9.86
N ASP A 107 0.27 0.46 8.85
CA ASP A 107 -0.47 -0.78 8.65
C ASP A 107 0.51 -1.93 8.40
N MET A 108 0.14 -3.13 8.86
CA MET A 108 0.91 -4.35 8.66
C MET A 108 0.07 -5.37 7.90
N GLY A 109 0.69 -6.02 6.93
CA GLY A 109 0.08 -7.02 6.08
C GLY A 109 1.11 -8.06 5.65
N GLY A 110 0.71 -8.93 4.73
CA GLY A 110 1.61 -10.00 4.31
C GLY A 110 0.89 -11.21 3.73
N MET A 111 1.66 -12.26 3.53
CA MET A 111 1.19 -13.58 3.09
C MET A 111 1.72 -14.63 4.04
N THR A 112 0.86 -15.53 4.48
CA THR A 112 1.25 -16.70 5.28
C THR A 112 2.10 -17.65 4.42
N PRO A 113 2.86 -18.59 5.02
CA PRO A 113 3.64 -19.55 4.26
C PRO A 113 2.81 -20.33 3.23
N GLU A 114 1.57 -20.69 3.56
CA GLU A 114 0.66 -21.41 2.66
C GLU A 114 0.29 -20.55 1.45
N LYS A 115 0.02 -19.26 1.65
CA LYS A 115 -0.28 -18.32 0.56
C LYS A 115 0.95 -18.04 -0.31
N VAL A 116 2.14 -18.01 0.30
CA VAL A 116 3.41 -17.89 -0.45
C VAL A 116 3.59 -19.11 -1.35
N ILE A 117 3.43 -20.32 -0.81
CA ILE A 117 3.51 -21.58 -1.59
C ILE A 117 2.48 -21.58 -2.71
N ALA A 118 1.22 -21.25 -2.41
CA ALA A 118 0.16 -21.18 -3.42
C ALA A 118 0.50 -20.18 -4.53
N SER A 119 1.07 -19.03 -4.20
CA SER A 119 1.51 -18.04 -5.21
C SER A 119 2.65 -18.56 -6.08
N GLN A 120 3.60 -19.31 -5.50
CA GLN A 120 4.73 -19.88 -6.23
C GLN A 120 4.28 -21.00 -7.18
N THR A 121 3.30 -21.83 -6.78
CA THR A 121 2.85 -22.98 -7.57
C THR A 121 1.80 -22.61 -8.63
N SER A 122 0.95 -21.62 -8.36
CA SER A 122 -0.10 -21.19 -9.30
C SER A 122 0.39 -20.29 -10.43
N GLY A 123 1.67 -19.90 -10.43
CA GLY A 123 2.19 -18.87 -11.34
C GLY A 123 1.61 -17.48 -11.09
N ASN A 124 0.92 -17.27 -9.97
CA ASN A 124 0.37 -15.97 -9.60
C ASN A 124 1.51 -15.02 -9.22
N ASN A 125 1.52 -13.85 -9.86
CA ASN A 125 2.60 -12.85 -9.80
C ASN A 125 2.67 -12.07 -8.47
N LEU A 126 2.12 -12.57 -7.35
CA LEU A 126 2.03 -11.82 -6.07
C LEU A 126 3.38 -11.65 -5.35
N LEU A 127 4.39 -12.41 -5.78
CA LEU A 127 5.79 -12.31 -5.32
C LEU A 127 6.70 -11.62 -6.35
N HIS A 128 6.16 -11.27 -7.52
CA HIS A 128 6.94 -10.71 -8.61
C HIS A 128 7.48 -9.32 -8.29
N GLY A 129 8.71 -9.06 -8.75
CA GLY A 129 9.41 -7.80 -8.54
C GLY A 129 9.91 -7.58 -7.10
N LEU A 130 9.75 -8.55 -6.20
CA LEU A 130 10.63 -8.64 -5.03
C LEU A 130 12.06 -8.91 -5.53
N ASN A 131 13.05 -8.23 -4.96
CA ASN A 131 14.46 -8.44 -5.27
C ASN A 131 15.11 -9.51 -4.35
N PHE A 132 14.29 -10.28 -3.65
CA PHE A 132 14.70 -11.40 -2.80
C PHE A 132 13.74 -12.57 -2.96
N SER A 133 14.24 -13.77 -2.68
CA SER A 133 13.43 -14.98 -2.66
C SER A 133 13.02 -15.36 -1.24
N LEU A 134 11.82 -15.94 -1.12
CA LEU A 134 11.32 -16.56 0.11
C LEU A 134 11.68 -18.05 0.11
N GLN A 135 12.22 -18.53 1.22
CA GLN A 135 12.51 -19.94 1.43
C GLN A 135 11.24 -20.70 1.85
N LYS A 136 11.29 -22.04 1.74
CA LYS A 136 10.17 -22.90 2.15
C LYS A 136 9.81 -22.63 3.62
N GLY A 137 8.53 -22.41 3.89
CA GLY A 137 8.02 -22.12 5.23
C GLY A 137 8.15 -20.65 5.67
N GLU A 138 8.73 -19.77 4.85
CA GLU A 138 8.75 -18.34 5.15
C GLU A 138 7.40 -17.68 4.80
N ALA A 139 6.95 -16.80 5.68
CA ALA A 139 5.89 -15.85 5.37
C ALA A 139 6.49 -14.63 4.64
N LEU A 140 5.64 -13.85 3.99
CA LEU A 140 6.00 -12.53 3.49
C LEU A 140 5.41 -11.47 4.40
N SER A 141 6.25 -10.65 5.04
CA SER A 141 5.80 -9.50 5.81
C SER A 141 5.84 -8.24 4.96
N ARG A 142 4.79 -7.43 5.03
CA ARG A 142 4.72 -6.11 4.40
C ARG A 142 4.27 -5.06 5.40
N THR A 143 4.89 -3.88 5.37
CA THR A 143 4.39 -2.72 6.11
C THR A 143 4.15 -1.55 5.19
N LEU A 144 3.16 -0.74 5.54
CA LEU A 144 2.85 0.54 4.91
C LEU A 144 2.90 1.59 6.01
N ASN A 145 3.67 2.64 5.83
CA ASN A 145 3.80 3.69 6.82
C ASN A 145 3.89 5.07 6.19
N ILE A 146 3.43 6.06 6.94
CA ILE A 146 3.67 7.48 6.65
C ILE A 146 4.42 8.05 7.84
N THR A 147 5.56 8.67 7.57
CA THR A 147 6.43 9.26 8.59
C THR A 147 6.77 10.70 8.25
N VAL A 148 7.30 11.42 9.22
CA VAL A 148 7.85 12.76 9.00
C VAL A 148 9.23 12.63 8.38
N GLY A 149 9.42 13.27 7.23
CA GLY A 149 10.72 13.33 6.57
C GLY A 149 11.54 14.54 6.97
N ASP A 150 12.87 14.42 6.78
CA ASP A 150 13.80 15.52 7.05
C ASP A 150 13.71 16.59 5.94
N LYS A 151 13.79 16.16 4.68
CA LYS A 151 13.78 17.04 3.49
C LYS A 151 12.38 17.38 2.98
N VAL A 152 11.46 16.43 3.08
CA VAL A 152 10.05 16.56 2.69
C VAL A 152 9.19 16.28 3.91
N LEU A 153 8.03 16.93 4.04
CA LEU A 153 7.25 16.81 5.28
C LEU A 153 6.76 15.39 5.53
N PHE A 154 6.33 14.68 4.48
CA PHE A 154 5.84 13.32 4.58
C PHE A 154 6.67 12.36 3.74
N LEU A 155 6.93 11.17 4.29
CA LEU A 155 7.46 10.02 3.57
C LEU A 155 6.43 8.91 3.60
N LEU A 156 5.90 8.55 2.44
CA LEU A 156 5.11 7.34 2.27
C LEU A 156 6.06 6.19 1.95
N ALA A 157 6.07 5.17 2.79
CA ALA A 157 7.01 4.07 2.73
C ALA A 157 6.29 2.73 2.74
N THR A 158 6.86 1.78 2.01
CA THR A 158 6.53 0.37 2.16
C THR A 158 7.80 -0.46 2.27
N HIS A 159 7.69 -1.52 3.07
CA HIS A 159 8.76 -2.46 3.33
C HIS A 159 8.25 -3.87 3.10
N ALA A 160 9.04 -4.69 2.42
CA ALA A 160 8.76 -6.13 2.26
C ALA A 160 9.98 -6.95 2.70
N CYS A 161 9.75 -7.99 3.49
CA CYS A 161 10.80 -8.87 3.99
C CYS A 161 10.26 -10.27 4.33
N PRO A 162 11.13 -11.30 4.43
CA PRO A 162 10.77 -12.57 5.03
C PRO A 162 10.21 -12.40 6.45
N GLY A 163 9.16 -13.14 6.74
CA GLY A 163 8.49 -13.16 8.03
C GLY A 163 8.31 -14.57 8.58
N VAL A 164 7.84 -14.62 9.82
CA VAL A 164 7.41 -15.84 10.51
C VAL A 164 5.98 -15.64 10.96
N GLN A 165 5.13 -16.62 10.70
CA GLN A 165 3.80 -16.65 11.29
C GLN A 165 3.91 -17.15 12.73
N ASN A 166 3.44 -16.36 13.69
CA ASN A 166 3.39 -16.77 15.08
C ASN A 166 2.19 -17.70 15.33
N PRO A 167 2.09 -18.34 16.52
CA PRO A 167 0.98 -19.24 16.84
C PRO A 167 -0.41 -18.59 16.78
N GLN A 168 -0.50 -17.26 16.92
CA GLN A 168 -1.74 -16.48 16.80
C GLN A 168 -2.08 -16.14 15.34
N GLY A 169 -1.29 -16.62 14.38
CA GLY A 169 -1.48 -16.37 12.95
C GLY A 169 -0.95 -15.02 12.46
N LEU A 170 -0.31 -14.21 13.31
CA LEU A 170 0.28 -12.93 12.95
C LEU A 170 1.62 -13.13 12.25
N ILE A 171 1.82 -12.40 11.15
CA ILE A 171 3.08 -12.41 10.42
C ILE A 171 4.01 -11.35 11.02
N VAL A 172 5.14 -11.80 11.56
CA VAL A 172 6.16 -10.93 12.16
C VAL A 172 7.39 -10.90 11.24
N PRO A 173 7.97 -9.72 10.93
CA PRO A 173 9.24 -9.63 10.21
C PRO A 173 10.34 -10.45 10.88
N LYS A 174 11.15 -11.18 10.11
CA LYS A 174 12.41 -11.74 10.63
C LYS A 174 13.38 -10.59 10.89
N LYS A 175 14.10 -10.65 12.02
CA LYS A 175 15.18 -9.68 12.28
C LYS A 175 16.33 -9.89 11.30
N ASP A 176 17.02 -8.81 10.96
CA ASP A 176 18.26 -8.79 10.17
C ASP A 176 18.19 -9.59 8.85
N THR A 177 17.06 -9.45 8.16
CA THR A 177 16.77 -10.18 6.93
C THR A 177 16.84 -9.30 5.69
N ARG A 178 16.84 -9.96 4.53
CA ARG A 178 16.72 -9.33 3.21
C ARG A 178 15.44 -8.49 3.16
N ARG A 179 15.53 -7.26 2.70
CA ARG A 179 14.41 -6.31 2.72
C ARG A 179 14.39 -5.47 1.45
N LEU A 180 13.21 -5.29 0.88
CA LEU A 180 12.95 -4.33 -0.18
C LEU A 180 12.23 -3.12 0.40
N ASP A 181 12.81 -1.95 0.17
CA ASP A 181 12.30 -0.67 0.63
C ASP A 181 12.00 0.24 -0.55
N ILE A 182 10.79 0.78 -0.53
CA ILE A 182 10.35 1.78 -1.50
C ILE A 182 9.69 2.91 -0.72
N LEU A 183 10.25 4.11 -0.87
CA LEU A 183 9.81 5.33 -0.20
C LEU A 183 9.59 6.42 -1.23
N ILE A 184 8.55 7.21 -1.05
CA ILE A 184 8.28 8.40 -1.85
C ILE A 184 7.98 9.60 -0.94
N GLY A 185 8.62 10.72 -1.22
CA GLY A 185 8.35 11.98 -0.55
C GLY A 185 7.06 12.61 -1.04
N LEU A 186 6.24 13.13 -0.11
CA LEU A 186 5.01 13.86 -0.40
C LEU A 186 5.06 15.25 0.25
N SER A 187 4.60 16.27 -0.49
CA SER A 187 4.21 17.55 0.10
C SER A 187 2.89 17.42 0.86
N SER A 188 2.50 18.48 1.60
CA SER A 188 1.18 18.53 2.23
C SER A 188 0.04 18.48 1.21
N ASP A 189 0.21 19.18 0.10
CA ASP A 189 -0.81 19.27 -0.96
C ASP A 189 -0.96 17.93 -1.67
N GLU A 190 0.14 17.24 -1.94
CA GLU A 190 0.13 15.90 -2.56
C GLU A 190 -0.51 14.85 -1.64
N LEU A 191 -0.26 14.94 -0.33
CA LEU A 191 -0.91 14.07 0.64
C LEU A 191 -2.42 14.35 0.72
N MET A 192 -2.80 15.62 0.71
CA MET A 192 -4.20 16.05 0.69
C MET A 192 -4.90 15.60 -0.58
N GLU A 193 -4.25 15.74 -1.74
CA GLU A 193 -4.74 15.27 -3.04
C GLU A 193 -5.00 13.76 -3.00
N LEU A 194 -4.00 12.96 -2.60
CA LEU A 194 -4.11 11.51 -2.47
C LEU A 194 -5.34 11.12 -1.66
N ALA A 195 -5.51 11.72 -0.48
CA ALA A 195 -6.64 11.42 0.40
C ALA A 195 -7.98 11.89 -0.21
N SER A 196 -8.01 13.06 -0.85
CA SER A 196 -9.21 13.66 -1.40
C SER A 196 -9.76 12.90 -2.61
N VAL A 197 -8.89 12.32 -3.44
CA VAL A 197 -9.33 11.49 -4.58
C VAL A 197 -9.63 10.04 -4.16
N THR A 198 -8.94 9.53 -3.13
CA THR A 198 -9.14 8.16 -2.66
C THR A 198 -10.40 7.99 -1.81
N LYS A 199 -10.73 9.00 -1.00
CA LYS A 199 -11.88 8.96 -0.09
C LYS A 199 -13.21 8.68 -0.80
N PRO A 200 -13.60 9.42 -1.87
CA PRO A 200 -14.88 9.17 -2.56
C PRO A 200 -15.00 7.76 -3.13
N VAL A 201 -13.90 7.18 -3.61
CA VAL A 201 -13.90 5.80 -4.15
C VAL A 201 -14.19 4.79 -3.03
N LEU A 202 -13.61 4.98 -1.84
CA LEU A 202 -13.86 4.13 -0.69
C LEU A 202 -15.30 4.29 -0.18
N GLU A 203 -15.83 5.51 -0.13
CA GLU A 203 -17.21 5.79 0.26
C GLU A 203 -18.21 5.14 -0.71
N ALA A 204 -17.96 5.23 -2.02
CA ALA A 204 -18.76 4.56 -3.04
C ALA A 204 -18.76 3.04 -2.87
N TYR A 205 -17.60 2.44 -2.57
CA TYR A 205 -17.50 1.01 -2.28
C TYR A 205 -18.32 0.59 -1.05
N PHE A 206 -18.33 1.38 0.03
CA PHE A 206 -19.16 1.07 1.20
C PHE A 206 -20.65 1.24 0.91
N ALA A 207 -21.03 2.26 0.13
CA ALA A 207 -22.40 2.48 -0.29
C ALA A 207 -22.92 1.29 -1.12
N ASP A 208 -22.15 0.84 -2.11
CA ASP A 208 -22.49 -0.32 -2.96
C ASP A 208 -22.66 -1.61 -2.14
N LYS A 209 -21.76 -1.87 -1.20
CA LYS A 209 -21.89 -3.02 -0.29
C LYS A 209 -23.15 -2.97 0.56
N SER A 210 -23.46 -1.78 1.07
CA SER A 210 -24.65 -1.57 1.92
C SER A 210 -25.91 -1.76 1.10
N TYR A 211 -25.94 -1.22 -0.12
CA TYR A 211 -27.05 -1.39 -1.06
C TYR A 211 -27.24 -2.85 -1.50
N THR A 212 -26.16 -3.56 -1.81
CA THR A 212 -26.20 -4.98 -2.19
C THR A 212 -26.75 -5.85 -1.06
N MET A 213 -26.35 -5.58 0.19
CA MET A 213 -26.93 -6.24 1.36
C MET A 213 -28.40 -5.87 1.52
N ALA A 214 -28.76 -4.59 1.35
CA ALA A 214 -30.14 -4.15 1.46
C ALA A 214 -31.05 -4.87 0.46
N LYS A 215 -30.62 -4.94 -0.81
CA LYS A 215 -31.32 -5.65 -1.88
C LYS A 215 -31.42 -7.16 -1.67
N LYS A 216 -30.48 -7.77 -0.95
CA LYS A 216 -30.51 -9.21 -0.70
C LYS A 216 -31.47 -9.59 0.43
N TYR A 217 -31.65 -8.71 1.41
CA TYR A 217 -32.31 -9.05 2.67
C TYR A 217 -33.57 -8.25 2.98
N PHE A 218 -33.80 -7.11 2.31
CA PHE A 218 -34.87 -6.17 2.66
C PHE A 218 -35.68 -5.62 1.47
N ILE A 219 -35.24 -5.83 0.22
CA ILE A 219 -35.96 -5.45 -1.02
C ILE A 219 -36.18 -6.73 -1.82
#